data_AF-A0A9X0DJT4-F1
#
_entry.id   AF-A0A9X0DJT4-F1
#
_cell.length_a   1.000
_cell.length_b   1.000
_cell.length_c   1.000
_cell.angle_alpha   90.00
_cell.angle_beta   90.00
_cell.angle_gamma   90.00
#
_symmetry.space_group_name_H-M   'P 1'
#
loop_
_entity.id
_entity.type
_entity.pdbx_description
1 polymer ?
#
loop_
_entity_poly.entity_id
_entity_poly.type
_entity_poly.pdbx_seq_one_letter_code
_entity_poly.pdbx_strand_id
1 'polypeptide(L)'
;MAMSLNNQNFLSPDGRCWSFDEKSNGYGRGEGFGVLIVKRLSDALKNNDAIRAVVLATGTNQDGRTPGIVQPSRSAQAQLIRDVYHKAGLDMSQTQYVEAHGTGTPVGGAYE
;
A
#
# COMPACT_ATOMS: atom_id res chain seq x y z
N MET A 1 15.10 -11.49 -21.68
CA MET A 1 14.53 -12.62 -20.91
C MET A 1 13.44 -12.08 -20.03
N ALA A 2 12.17 -12.30 -20.37
CA ALA A 2 11.07 -12.00 -19.45
C ALA A 2 11.06 -13.10 -18.38
N MET A 3 11.41 -12.76 -17.13
CA MET A 3 11.22 -13.68 -16.02
C MET A 3 9.72 -13.86 -15.82
N SER A 4 9.21 -15.07 -16.05
CA SER A 4 7.84 -15.42 -15.67
C SER A 4 7.69 -15.26 -14.15
N LEU A 5 6.67 -14.52 -13.70
CA LEU A 5 6.37 -14.32 -12.26
C LEU A 5 6.17 -15.64 -11.52
N ASN A 6 5.72 -16.67 -12.23
CA ASN A 6 5.53 -18.00 -11.68
C ASN A 6 6.87 -18.67 -11.31
N ASN A 7 7.93 -18.42 -12.07
CA ASN A 7 9.26 -19.00 -11.79
C ASN A 7 9.96 -18.37 -10.57
N GLN A 8 9.39 -17.31 -9.99
CA GLN A 8 9.89 -16.64 -8.78
C GLN A 8 9.00 -16.88 -7.55
N ASN A 9 7.98 -17.76 -7.66
CA ASN A 9 7.02 -18.06 -6.59
C ASN A 9 6.29 -16.83 -6.03
N PHE A 10 6.04 -15.81 -6.86
CA PHE A 10 5.26 -14.65 -6.44
C PHE A 10 3.75 -14.88 -6.49
N LEU A 11 3.30 -15.78 -7.37
CA LEU A 11 1.88 -16.03 -7.58
C LEU A 11 1.36 -17.13 -6.67
N SER A 12 0.18 -16.91 -6.09
CA SER A 12 -0.55 -17.96 -5.40
C SER A 12 -1.06 -19.00 -6.40
N PRO A 13 -0.88 -20.31 -6.16
CA PRO A 13 -1.47 -21.37 -6.99
C PRO A 13 -3.00 -21.35 -6.95
N ASP A 14 -3.60 -20.77 -5.91
CA ASP A 14 -5.05 -20.62 -5.76
C ASP A 14 -5.61 -19.42 -6.54
N GLY A 15 -4.71 -18.57 -7.09
CA GLY A 15 -5.09 -17.33 -7.77
C GLY A 15 -5.69 -16.28 -6.85
N ARG A 16 -5.44 -16.35 -5.53
CA ARG A 16 -5.98 -15.44 -4.50
C ARG A 16 -4.87 -14.79 -3.68
N CYS A 17 -5.17 -13.63 -3.09
CA CYS A 17 -4.35 -13.05 -2.03
C CYS A 17 -4.94 -13.47 -0.67
N TRP A 18 -4.23 -14.34 0.05
CA TRP A 18 -4.60 -14.75 1.41
C TRP A 18 -4.00 -13.78 2.45
N SER A 19 -4.35 -12.48 2.35
CA SER A 19 -3.76 -11.40 3.15
C SER A 19 -3.91 -11.64 4.65
N PHE A 20 -2.78 -11.69 5.38
CA PHE A 20 -2.72 -11.91 6.82
C PHE A 20 -3.30 -13.26 7.30
N ASP A 21 -3.49 -14.21 6.38
CA ASP A 21 -3.97 -15.56 6.68
C ASP A 21 -2.79 -16.55 6.73
N GLU A 22 -2.91 -17.60 7.54
CA GLU A 22 -1.92 -18.68 7.64
C GLU A 22 -1.67 -19.39 6.29
N LYS A 23 -2.63 -19.33 5.37
CA LYS A 23 -2.57 -19.89 4.01
C LYS A 23 -1.82 -19.01 3.01
N SER A 24 -1.27 -17.87 3.45
CA SER A 24 -0.46 -16.98 2.61
C SER A 24 0.56 -17.77 1.77
N ASN A 25 0.40 -17.74 0.45
CA ASN A 25 1.19 -18.55 -0.49
C ASN A 25 1.52 -17.81 -1.79
N GLY A 26 1.41 -16.48 -1.81
CA GLY A 26 1.59 -15.64 -3.00
C GLY A 26 0.37 -14.74 -3.23
N TYR A 27 0.39 -13.97 -4.32
CA TYR A 27 -0.72 -13.11 -4.69
C TYR A 27 -1.49 -13.62 -5.92
N GLY A 28 -2.78 -13.30 -5.99
CA GLY A 28 -3.62 -13.51 -7.17
C GLY A 28 -3.55 -12.31 -8.11
N ARG A 29 -3.44 -12.55 -9.42
CA ARG A 29 -3.46 -11.45 -10.41
C ARG A 29 -4.89 -10.98 -10.64
N GLY A 30 -5.08 -9.68 -10.67
CA GLY A 30 -6.33 -9.03 -11.06
C GLY A 30 -6.08 -7.92 -12.08
N GLU A 31 -7.13 -7.54 -12.79
CA GLU A 31 -7.15 -6.41 -13.72
C GLU A 31 -8.28 -5.46 -13.34
N GLY A 32 -8.08 -4.16 -13.58
CA GLY A 32 -9.07 -3.13 -13.27
C GLY A 32 -8.59 -1.75 -13.70
N PHE A 33 -9.52 -0.79 -13.76
CA PHE A 33 -9.21 0.62 -14.00
C PHE A 33 -10.01 1.51 -13.05
N GLY A 34 -9.45 2.66 -12.69
CA GLY A 34 -10.08 3.65 -11.82
C GLY A 34 -9.58 5.04 -12.13
N VAL A 35 -10.45 6.04 -11.94
CA VAL A 35 -10.13 7.46 -12.18
C VAL A 35 -10.58 8.27 -10.98
N LEU A 36 -9.71 9.18 -10.53
CA LEU A 36 -9.99 10.15 -9.48
C LEU A 36 -9.83 11.55 -10.04
N ILE A 37 -10.75 12.44 -9.66
CA ILE A 37 -10.62 13.88 -9.92
C ILE A 37 -10.19 14.55 -8.63
N VAL A 38 -9.03 15.19 -8.63
CA VAL A 38 -8.46 15.86 -7.47
C VAL A 38 -8.39 17.36 -7.71
N LYS A 39 -8.73 18.12 -6.68
CA LYS A 39 -8.67 19.59 -6.66
C LYS A 39 -8.19 20.07 -5.29
N ARG A 40 -7.65 21.29 -5.24
CA ARG A 40 -7.42 21.94 -3.94
C ARG A 40 -8.74 22.05 -3.19
N LEU A 41 -8.73 21.73 -1.90
CA LEU A 41 -9.94 21.76 -1.06
C LEU A 41 -10.63 23.13 -1.09
N SER A 42 -9.86 24.22 -1.04
CA SER A 42 -10.38 25.60 -1.14
C SER A 42 -11.19 25.85 -2.41
N ASP A 43 -10.72 25.33 -3.54
CA ASP A 43 -11.39 25.50 -4.82
C ASP A 43 -12.64 24.61 -4.90
N ALA A 44 -12.61 23.42 -4.29
CA ALA A 44 -13.75 22.50 -4.25
C ALA A 44 -14.89 23.11 -3.43
N LEU A 45 -14.56 23.69 -2.27
CA LEU A 45 -15.50 24.44 -1.43
C LEU A 45 -16.04 25.67 -2.15
N LYS A 46 -15.16 26.50 -2.77
CA LYS A 46 -15.58 27.69 -3.52
C LYS A 46 -16.56 27.37 -4.65
N ASN A 47 -16.34 26.25 -5.34
CA ASN A 47 -17.18 25.83 -6.46
C ASN A 47 -18.39 24.99 -6.01
N ASN A 48 -18.53 24.72 -4.71
CA ASN A 48 -19.55 23.84 -4.16
C ASN A 48 -19.55 22.43 -4.81
N ASP A 49 -18.36 21.89 -5.04
CA ASP A 49 -18.18 20.55 -5.59
C ASP A 49 -18.54 19.47 -4.56
N ALA A 50 -18.98 18.30 -5.03
CA ALA A 50 -19.14 17.13 -4.18
C ALA A 50 -17.77 16.57 -3.74
N ILE A 51 -17.45 16.68 -2.46
CA ILE A 51 -16.20 16.18 -1.87
C ILE A 51 -16.45 14.80 -1.25
N ARG A 52 -15.72 13.78 -1.71
CA ARG A 52 -15.81 12.40 -1.19
C ARG A 52 -14.82 12.12 -0.06
N ALA A 53 -13.64 12.70 -0.15
CA ALA A 53 -12.56 12.58 0.84
C ALA A 53 -11.58 13.75 0.67
N VAL A 54 -10.73 13.95 1.67
CA VAL A 54 -9.62 14.92 1.63
C VAL A 54 -8.30 14.17 1.77
N VAL A 55 -7.38 14.38 0.83
CA VAL A 55 -6.01 13.86 0.93
C VAL A 55 -5.19 14.85 1.75
N LEU A 56 -4.86 14.48 2.99
CA LEU A 56 -4.13 15.35 3.93
C LEU A 56 -2.62 15.38 3.68
N ALA A 57 -2.03 14.22 3.38
CA ALA A 57 -0.63 14.10 3.00
C ALA A 57 -0.39 12.84 2.16
N THR A 58 0.70 12.86 1.40
CA THR A 58 1.24 11.69 0.70
C THR A 58 2.75 11.65 0.89
N GLY A 59 3.36 10.49 0.66
CA GLY A 59 4.80 10.33 0.75
C GLY A 59 5.28 9.09 0.01
N THR A 60 6.57 9.08 -0.31
CA THR A 60 7.27 7.94 -0.89
C THR A 60 8.67 7.85 -0.27
N ASN A 61 9.20 6.63 -0.16
CA ASN A 61 10.60 6.39 0.15
C ASN A 61 11.06 5.08 -0.55
N GLN A 62 12.17 4.49 -0.11
CA GLN A 62 12.75 3.28 -0.67
C GLN A 62 13.22 2.33 0.44
N ASP A 63 13.09 1.03 0.22
CA ASP A 63 13.51 -0.01 1.18
C ASP A 63 15.01 -0.02 1.46
N GLY A 64 15.81 0.54 0.54
CA GLY A 64 17.26 0.64 0.67
C GLY A 64 17.95 -0.72 0.55
N ARG A 65 18.89 -1.02 1.45
CA ARG A 65 19.59 -2.30 1.46
C ARG A 65 18.79 -3.33 2.25
N THR A 66 18.24 -4.32 1.57
CA THR A 66 17.58 -5.50 2.16
C THR A 66 18.33 -6.79 1.79
N PRO A 67 18.09 -7.94 2.46
CA PRO A 67 18.77 -9.19 2.15
C PRO A 67 18.53 -9.72 0.73
N GLY A 68 17.46 -9.28 0.07
CA GLY A 68 17.21 -9.54 -1.35
C GLY A 68 16.42 -8.39 -1.97
N ILE A 69 16.65 -8.13 -3.26
CA ILE A 69 16.09 -6.95 -3.96
C ILE A 69 14.56 -6.85 -3.92
N VAL A 70 13.86 -7.96 -3.72
CA VAL A 70 12.38 -8.02 -3.62
C VAL A 70 11.87 -8.14 -2.19
N GLN A 71 12.75 -8.15 -1.19
CA GLN A 71 12.37 -8.28 0.20
C GLN A 71 12.07 -6.90 0.80
N PRO A 72 10.90 -6.71 1.44
CA PRO A 72 10.51 -5.42 2.01
C PRO A 72 11.30 -5.04 3.27
N SER A 73 11.27 -3.75 3.63
CA SER A 73 11.91 -3.22 4.84
C SER A 73 10.89 -2.64 5.83
N ARG A 74 10.69 -3.33 6.98
CA ARG A 74 9.82 -2.88 8.08
C ARG A 74 10.15 -1.46 8.54
N SER A 75 11.44 -1.15 8.67
CA SER A 75 11.90 0.16 9.14
C SER A 75 11.61 1.25 8.11
N ALA A 76 11.79 0.98 6.81
CA ALA A 76 11.50 1.95 5.76
C ALA A 76 10.00 2.25 5.70
N GLN A 77 9.15 1.21 5.79
CA GLN A 77 7.69 1.38 5.82
C GLN A 77 7.22 2.14 7.06
N ALA A 78 7.71 1.77 8.25
CA ALA A 78 7.38 2.48 9.48
C ALA A 78 7.82 3.96 9.46
N GLN A 79 9.00 4.24 8.89
CA GLN A 79 9.47 5.61 8.70
C GLN A 79 8.56 6.39 7.75
N LEU A 80 8.18 5.79 6.62
CA LEU A 80 7.27 6.42 5.66
C LEU A 80 5.93 6.78 6.31
N ILE A 81 5.34 5.84 7.04
CA ILE A 81 4.07 6.04 7.74
C ILE A 81 4.22 7.19 8.73
N ARG A 82 5.25 7.20 9.58
CA ARG A 82 5.50 8.29 10.54
C ARG A 82 5.66 9.65 9.86
N ASP A 83 6.42 9.72 8.78
CA ASP A 83 6.65 10.96 8.06
C ASP A 83 5.36 11.50 7.42
N VAL A 84 4.51 10.63 6.88
CA VAL A 84 3.23 11.03 6.28
C VAL A 84 2.24 11.50 7.34
N TYR A 85 2.14 10.80 8.49
CA TYR A 85 1.31 11.26 9.61
C TYR A 85 1.78 12.60 10.16
N HIS A 86 3.10 12.78 10.32
CA HIS A 86 3.66 14.04 10.76
C HIS A 86 3.35 15.17 9.76
N LYS A 87 3.50 14.95 8.45
CA LYS A 87 3.12 15.92 7.41
C LYS A 87 1.62 16.24 7.42
N ALA A 88 0.78 15.26 7.71
CA ALA A 88 -0.67 15.43 7.82
C ALA A 88 -1.10 16.13 9.12
N GLY A 89 -0.21 16.22 10.12
CA GLY A 89 -0.55 16.73 11.46
C GLY A 89 -1.54 15.84 12.20
N LEU A 90 -1.54 14.52 11.93
CA LEU A 90 -2.47 13.56 12.51
C LEU A 90 -1.83 12.75 13.64
N ASP A 91 -2.63 12.44 14.66
CA ASP A 91 -2.28 11.40 15.64
C ASP A 91 -2.68 10.03 15.10
N MET A 92 -1.72 9.10 15.06
CA MET A 92 -1.94 7.71 14.64
C MET A 92 -2.97 6.99 15.52
N SER A 93 -3.17 7.40 16.76
CA SER A 93 -4.15 6.80 17.66
C SER A 93 -5.61 7.00 17.20
N GLN A 94 -5.84 7.98 16.32
CA GLN A 94 -7.15 8.30 15.77
C GLN A 94 -7.47 7.53 14.49
N THR A 95 -6.53 6.71 14.00
CA THR A 95 -6.70 5.93 12.79
C THR A 95 -7.65 4.77 13.01
N GLN A 96 -8.81 4.84 12.35
CA GLN A 96 -9.85 3.81 12.45
C GLN A 96 -9.64 2.66 11.47
N TYR A 97 -8.96 2.92 10.35
CA TYR A 97 -8.83 1.97 9.25
C TYR A 97 -7.50 2.15 8.51
N VAL A 98 -6.93 1.04 8.04
CA VAL A 98 -5.74 0.99 7.19
C VAL A 98 -6.06 0.06 6.02
N GLU A 99 -6.00 0.60 4.80
CA GLU A 99 -5.97 -0.21 3.58
C GLU A 99 -4.51 -0.66 3.37
N ALA A 100 -4.20 -1.89 3.78
CA ALA A 100 -2.86 -2.45 3.64
C ALA A 100 -2.57 -2.88 2.19
N HIS A 101 -1.29 -2.98 1.84
CA HIS A 101 -0.84 -3.56 0.57
C HIS A 101 -1.19 -5.06 0.49
N GLY A 102 -0.97 -5.81 1.57
CA GLY A 102 -1.65 -7.07 1.84
C GLY A 102 -1.51 -8.12 0.73
N THR A 103 -0.31 -8.36 0.19
CA THR A 103 -0.13 -9.25 -0.98
C THR A 103 -0.37 -10.74 -0.72
N GLY A 104 -0.63 -11.16 0.53
CA GLY A 104 -0.83 -12.58 0.86
C GLY A 104 0.42 -13.44 0.71
N THR A 105 1.61 -12.81 0.71
CA THR A 105 2.89 -13.52 0.77
C THR A 105 3.27 -13.77 2.24
N PRO A 106 3.89 -14.93 2.57
CA PRO A 106 4.32 -15.23 3.95
C PRO A 106 5.24 -14.15 4.54
N VAL A 107 6.13 -13.62 3.69
CA VAL A 107 7.10 -12.60 4.09
C VAL A 107 6.42 -11.23 4.15
N GLY A 108 5.65 -10.83 3.12
CA GLY A 108 5.02 -9.50 3.09
C GLY A 108 4.07 -9.26 4.25
N GLY A 109 3.18 -10.21 4.54
CA GLY A 109 2.20 -10.07 5.63
C GLY A 109 2.82 -9.98 7.04
N ALA A 110 4.04 -10.45 7.24
CA ALA A 110 4.74 -10.31 8.52
C ALA A 110 5.52 -8.99 8.64
N TYR A 111 5.84 -8.34 7.51
CA TYR A 111 6.66 -7.13 7.46
C TYR A 111 5.86 -5.83 7.35
N GLU A 112 4.64 -5.93 6.85
CA GLU A 112 3.65 -4.85 6.92
C GLU A 112 2.97 -4.81 8.29
#